data_AF-A0A532T6U9-F1
#
_entry.id   AF-A0A532T6U9-F1
#
_cell.length_a   1.000
_cell.length_b   1.000
_cell.length_c   1.000
_cell.angle_alpha   90.00
_cell.angle_beta   90.00
_cell.angle_gamma   90.00
#
_symmetry.space_group_name_H-M   'P 1'
#
loop_
_entity.id
_entity.type
_entity.pdbx_description
1 polymer ?
#
loop_
_entity_poly.entity_id
_entity_poly.type
_entity_poly.pdbx_seq_one_letter_code
_entity_poly.pdbx_strand_id
1 'polypeptide(L)'
;MSEKEDAPITGLEKIMVYFNEILEINHPIAIAKIVEDTGFSWSFIKKTLAKIKEEYDGFHFEKSGSTWIIWKDRNHLIKKLDETCSHLLDEP
;
A
#
# COMPACT_ATOMS: atom_id res chain seq x y z
N MET A 1 -6.59 7.34 -31.56
CA MET A 1 -5.76 7.06 -30.38
C MET A 1 -6.05 8.17 -29.39
N SER A 2 -6.95 7.94 -28.43
CA SER A 2 -7.18 8.93 -27.36
C SER A 2 -6.06 8.78 -26.34
N GLU A 3 -5.13 9.72 -26.36
CA GLU A 3 -4.24 9.99 -25.25
C GLU A 3 -5.16 10.34 -24.06
N LYS A 4 -5.26 9.42 -23.10
CA LYS A 4 -5.85 9.75 -21.81
C LYS A 4 -4.85 10.68 -21.16
N GLU A 5 -5.21 11.94 -21.00
CA GLU A 5 -4.47 12.86 -20.13
C GLU A 5 -4.47 12.22 -18.74
N ASP A 6 -3.35 11.60 -18.36
CA ASP A 6 -3.21 10.95 -17.07
C ASP A 6 -3.40 12.02 -15.98
N ALA A 7 -4.43 11.83 -15.17
CA ALA A 7 -4.66 12.64 -13.99
C ALA A 7 -3.37 12.70 -13.15
N PRO A 8 -3.10 13.81 -12.43
CA PRO A 8 -1.89 13.93 -11.64
C PRO A 8 -1.78 12.74 -10.68
N ILE A 9 -0.73 11.93 -10.84
CA ILE A 9 -0.48 10.72 -10.04
C ILE A 9 -0.50 11.13 -8.56
N THR A 10 -1.48 10.63 -7.84
CA THR A 10 -1.70 10.91 -6.42
C THR A 10 -0.55 10.34 -5.60
N GLY A 11 -0.33 10.91 -4.40
CA GLY A 11 0.70 10.39 -3.49
C GLY A 11 0.48 8.92 -3.08
N LEU A 12 -0.77 8.46 -3.11
CA LEU A 12 -1.13 7.05 -2.90
C LEU A 12 -0.60 6.19 -4.05
N GLU A 13 -0.89 6.57 -5.30
CA GLU A 13 -0.48 5.82 -6.49
C GLU A 13 1.04 5.71 -6.58
N LYS A 14 1.78 6.78 -6.27
CA LYS A 14 3.25 6.72 -6.19
C LYS A 14 3.75 5.69 -5.18
N ILE A 15 3.13 5.60 -4.01
CA ILE A 15 3.49 4.60 -3.00
C ILE A 15 3.11 3.18 -3.46
N MET A 16 1.97 3.02 -4.15
CA MET A 16 1.58 1.72 -4.69
C MET A 16 2.53 1.24 -5.79
N VAL A 17 2.94 2.14 -6.70
CA VAL A 17 3.95 1.85 -7.73
C VAL A 17 5.27 1.43 -7.08
N TYR A 18 5.71 2.15 -6.04
CA TYR A 18 6.91 1.75 -5.28
C TYR A 18 6.80 0.31 -4.76
N PHE A 19 5.66 -0.08 -4.19
CA PHE A 19 5.50 -1.45 -3.68
C PHE A 19 5.38 -2.51 -4.78
N ASN A 20 4.74 -2.20 -5.89
CA ASN A 20 4.52 -3.16 -6.96
C ASN A 20 5.77 -3.36 -7.83
N GLU A 21 6.46 -2.27 -8.16
CA GLU A 21 7.54 -2.27 -9.16
C GLU A 21 8.95 -2.20 -8.56
N ILE A 22 9.11 -1.57 -7.39
CA ILE A 22 10.43 -1.31 -6.80
C ILE A 22 10.74 -2.27 -5.64
N LEU A 23 9.78 -2.48 -4.74
CA LEU A 23 10.00 -3.37 -3.59
C LEU A 23 10.02 -4.84 -4.04
N GLU A 24 11.04 -5.58 -3.64
CA GLU A 24 11.13 -7.03 -3.87
C GLU A 24 10.25 -7.83 -2.88
N ILE A 25 9.81 -9.02 -3.29
CA ILE A 25 9.04 -9.92 -2.41
C ILE A 25 9.93 -10.39 -1.25
N ASN A 26 9.36 -10.48 -0.04
CA ASN A 26 10.03 -10.96 1.17
C ASN A 26 11.34 -10.22 1.47
N HIS A 27 11.43 -8.95 1.06
CA HIS A 27 12.53 -8.06 1.35
C HIS A 27 12.09 -6.98 2.35
N PRO A 28 12.33 -7.17 3.67
CA PRO A 28 11.93 -6.21 4.68
C PRO A 28 12.74 -4.92 4.58
N ILE A 29 12.04 -3.80 4.50
CA ILE A 29 12.63 -2.46 4.49
C ILE A 29 12.13 -1.64 5.66
N ALA A 30 12.96 -0.70 6.12
CA ALA A 30 12.55 0.25 7.14
C ALA A 30 11.72 1.38 6.52
N ILE A 31 10.77 1.93 7.29
CA ILE A 31 9.97 3.09 6.86
C ILE A 31 10.82 4.29 6.46
N ALA A 32 12.01 4.45 7.07
CA ALA A 32 12.96 5.51 6.74
C ALA A 32 13.43 5.43 5.27
N LYS A 33 13.63 4.22 4.74
CA LYS A 33 14.00 4.02 3.34
C LYS A 33 12.88 4.44 2.39
N ILE A 34 11.62 4.16 2.75
CA ILE A 34 10.46 4.62 1.97
C ILE A 34 10.35 6.15 2.00
N VAL A 35 10.61 6.77 3.16
CA VAL A 35 10.66 8.25 3.28
C VAL A 35 11.72 8.83 2.36
N GLU A 36 12.91 8.24 2.35
CA GLU A 36 14.03 8.67 1.49
C GLU A 36 13.71 8.48 0.01
N ASP A 37 13.26 7.30 -0.40
CA ASP A 37 13.00 6.95 -1.79
C ASP A 37 11.83 7.74 -2.39
N THR A 38 10.79 8.01 -1.59
CA THR A 38 9.56 8.68 -2.08
C THR A 38 9.55 10.18 -1.82
N GLY A 39 10.39 10.70 -0.92
CA GLY A 39 10.41 12.09 -0.49
C GLY A 39 9.18 12.53 0.30
N PHE A 40 8.27 11.60 0.66
CA PHE A 40 7.07 11.94 1.43
C PHE A 40 7.35 12.02 2.93
N SER A 41 6.55 12.83 3.63
CA SER A 41 6.65 12.92 5.09
C SER A 41 6.34 11.58 5.77
N TRP A 42 7.04 11.28 6.87
CA TRP A 42 6.82 10.07 7.67
C TRP A 42 5.36 9.87 8.08
N SER A 43 4.69 10.95 8.51
CA SER A 43 3.28 10.92 8.91
C SER A 43 2.35 10.57 7.75
N PHE A 44 2.64 11.05 6.55
CA PHE A 44 1.89 10.72 5.33
C PHE A 44 2.07 9.24 4.99
N ILE A 45 3.31 8.76 4.93
CA ILE A 45 3.61 7.36 4.62
C ILE A 45 2.93 6.45 5.63
N LYS A 46 3.07 6.71 6.93
CA LYS A 46 2.43 5.90 7.97
C LYS A 46 0.90 5.81 7.80
N LYS A 47 0.23 6.92 7.50
CA LYS A 47 -1.23 6.91 7.22
C LYS A 47 -1.55 6.09 5.98
N THR A 48 -0.76 6.22 4.92
CA THR A 48 -0.93 5.46 3.68
C THR A 48 -0.70 3.97 3.90
N LEU A 49 0.34 3.56 4.63
CA LEU A 49 0.61 2.16 4.94
C LEU A 49 -0.50 1.53 5.78
N ALA A 50 -1.08 2.27 6.72
CA ALA A 50 -2.23 1.81 7.49
C ALA A 50 -3.43 1.53 6.57
N LYS A 51 -3.74 2.46 5.65
CA LYS A 51 -4.80 2.29 4.65
C LYS A 51 -4.53 1.08 3.74
N ILE A 52 -3.28 0.92 3.27
CA ILE A 52 -2.91 -0.22 2.42
C ILE A 52 -3.08 -1.54 3.16
N LYS A 53 -2.68 -1.63 4.43
CA LYS A 53 -2.86 -2.83 5.25
C LYS A 53 -4.33 -3.21 5.44
N GLU A 54 -5.20 -2.22 5.55
CA GLU A 54 -6.64 -2.43 5.67
C GLU A 54 -7.24 -2.91 4.34
N GLU A 55 -6.95 -2.21 3.24
CA GLU A 55 -7.62 -2.42 1.95
C GLU A 55 -6.97 -3.46 1.03
N TYR A 56 -5.72 -3.88 1.28
CA TYR A 56 -4.96 -4.74 0.37
C TYR A 56 -4.38 -5.97 1.08
N ASP A 57 -4.32 -7.07 0.34
CA ASP A 57 -3.68 -8.32 0.73
C ASP A 57 -2.22 -8.38 0.29
N GLY A 58 -1.44 -9.14 1.07
CA GLY A 58 -0.03 -9.41 0.81
C GLY A 58 0.94 -8.28 1.19
N PHE A 59 0.45 -7.37 2.04
CA PHE A 59 1.22 -6.27 2.62
C PHE A 59 1.36 -6.44 4.13
N HIS A 60 2.59 -6.33 4.62
CA HIS A 60 2.90 -6.47 6.04
C HIS A 60 3.59 -5.20 6.55
N PHE A 61 3.11 -4.74 7.71
CA PHE A 61 3.65 -3.55 8.38
C PHE A 61 3.51 -3.71 9.89
N GLU A 62 4.66 -3.69 10.56
CA GLU A 62 4.77 -3.83 12.00
C GLU A 62 5.90 -2.97 12.57
N LYS A 63 5.83 -2.74 13.89
CA LYS A 63 6.86 -2.02 14.63
C LYS A 63 7.84 -3.02 15.21
N SER A 64 9.11 -2.93 14.81
CA SER A 64 10.22 -3.71 15.36
C SER A 64 11.15 -2.76 16.12
N GLY A 65 11.17 -2.87 17.44
CA GLY A 65 11.92 -1.96 18.31
C GLY A 65 11.47 -0.49 18.16
N SER A 66 12.37 0.38 17.70
CA SER A 66 12.11 1.80 17.44
C SER A 66 11.72 2.11 15.99
N THR A 67 11.82 1.14 15.09
CA THR A 67 11.56 1.33 13.65
C THR A 67 10.32 0.58 13.20
N TRP A 68 9.76 1.00 12.07
CA TRP A 68 8.70 0.26 11.41
C TRP A 68 9.28 -0.48 10.21
N ILE A 69 8.94 -1.75 10.09
CA ILE A 69 9.39 -2.65 9.03
C ILE A 69 8.20 -2.97 8.11
N ILE A 70 8.47 -2.90 6.81
CA ILE A 70 7.51 -3.11 5.74
C ILE A 70 8.04 -4.21 4.83
N TRP A 71 7.19 -5.16 4.44
CA TRP A 71 7.47 -6.09 3.36
C TRP A 71 6.18 -6.50 2.66
N LYS A 72 6.33 -7.07 1.46
CA LYS A 72 5.24 -7.71 0.73
C LYS A 72 5.56 -9.19 0.54
N ASP A 73 4.53 -10.03 0.56
CA ASP A 73 4.66 -11.47 0.28
C ASP A 73 4.23 -11.85 -1.15
N ARG A 74 3.73 -10.88 -1.92
CA ARG A 74 3.25 -11.02 -3.30
C ARG A 74 3.87 -9.99 -4.23
N ASN A 75 3.85 -10.27 -5.54
CA ASN A 75 4.37 -9.35 -6.56
C ASN A 75 3.58 -8.03 -6.58
N HIS A 76 2.25 -8.12 -6.47
CA HIS A 76 1.36 -6.97 -6.52
C HIS A 76 0.45 -6.95 -5.30
N LEU A 77 0.16 -5.74 -4.81
CA LEU A 77 -0.87 -5.50 -3.81
C LEU A 77 -2.25 -5.77 -4.42
N ILE A 78 -2.98 -6.73 -3.85
CA ILE A 78 -4.31 -7.11 -4.34
C ILE A 78 -5.34 -6.45 -3.44
N LYS A 79 -6.23 -5.63 -4.01
CA LYS A 79 -7.31 -5.01 -3.23
C LYS A 79 -8.22 -6.10 -2.69
N LYS A 80 -8.49 -6.07 -1.39
CA LYS A 80 -9.49 -6.94 -0.77
C LYS A 80 -10.83 -6.63 -1.43
N LEU A 81 -11.53 -7.69 -1.83
CA LEU A 81 -12.92 -7.56 -2.24
C LEU A 81 -13.71 -7.16 -1.00
N ASP A 82 -14.37 -5.99 -1.04
CA ASP A 82 -15.42 -5.70 -0.07
C ASP A 82 -16.42 -6.87 -0.15
N GLU A 83 -16.86 -7.36 1.02
CA GLU A 83 -17.91 -8.37 1.14
C GLU A 83 -19.23 -7.82 0.56
N THR A 84 -19.30 -7.79 -0.76
CA THR A 84 -20.32 -7.07 -1.53
C THR A 84 -21.64 -7.84 -1.60
N CYS A 85 -21.67 -9.07 -1.09
CA CYS A 85 -22.88 -9.90 -1.05
C CYS A 85 -23.35 -10.24 0.38
N SER A 86 -22.51 -10.08 1.42
CA SER A 86 -22.90 -10.41 2.81
C SER A 86 -23.95 -9.44 3.35
N HIS A 87 -23.85 -8.15 3.01
CA HIS A 87 -24.84 -7.13 3.37
C HIS A 87 -26.22 -7.31 2.71
N LEU A 88 -26.33 -8.17 1.69
CA LEU A 88 -27.59 -8.47 1.01
C LEU A 88 -28.32 -9.68 1.62
N LEU A 89 -27.72 -10.37 2.59
CA LEU A 89 -28.30 -11.52 3.28
C LEU A 89 -28.98 -11.15 4.61
N ASP A 90 -28.80 -9.92 5.09
CA ASP A 90 -29.53 -9.33 6.23
C ASP A 90 -30.86 -8.68 5.76
N GLU A 91 -31.68 -9.40 5.00
CA GLU A 91 -33.10 -9.05 4.85
C GLU A 91 -33.93 -9.82 5.91
N PRO A 92 -34.73 -9.14 6.75
CA PRO A 92 -35.62 -9.77 7.73
C PRO A 92 -36.84 -10.45 7.12
#